data_AF-A0AAD9AI22-F1
#
_entry.id   AF-A0AAD9AI22-F1
#
_cell.length_a   1.000
_cell.length_b   1.000
_cell.length_c   1.000
_cell.angle_alpha   90.00
_cell.angle_beta   90.00
_cell.angle_gamma   90.00
#
_symmetry.space_group_name_H-M   'P 1'
#
loop_
_entity.id
_entity.type
_entity.pdbx_description
1 polymer ?
#
loop_
_entity_poly.entity_id
_entity_poly.type
_entity_poly.pdbx_seq_one_letter_code
_entity_poly.pdbx_strand_id
1 'polypeptide(L)'
;MQTLLSMADPSTIKLWKLFDRRVLKTWVNGYAALLGDAAHPFLPHQGQGGAQAIEDAAALGALFPMGTRKEDVQRRLDAYMKARYDRATMVQDFSRQMAFQTDEQDKVGGFSMNPMEFSKMNFNHNAYVHAREILNQQL
;
A
#
# COMPACT_ATOMS: atom_id res chain seq x y z
N MET A 1 20.07 -28.07 -5.99
CA MET A 1 19.93 -26.60 -6.06
C MET A 1 20.89 -25.97 -7.06
N GLN A 2 22.22 -26.20 -6.95
CA GLN A 2 23.20 -25.60 -7.87
C GLN A 2 22.99 -26.00 -9.35
N THR A 3 22.64 -27.26 -9.63
CA THR A 3 22.35 -27.74 -11.00
C THR A 3 21.16 -27.03 -11.66
N LEU A 4 20.16 -26.59 -10.89
CA LEU A 4 19.02 -25.84 -11.43
C LEU A 4 19.38 -24.38 -11.68
N LEU A 5 20.15 -23.77 -10.77
CA LEU A 5 20.62 -22.39 -10.94
C LEU A 5 21.56 -22.25 -12.15
N SER A 6 22.40 -23.25 -12.43
CA SER A 6 23.29 -23.24 -13.60
C SER A 6 22.58 -23.33 -14.95
N MET A 7 21.27 -23.63 -14.98
CA MET A 7 20.47 -23.62 -16.20
C MET A 7 19.95 -22.22 -16.58
N ALA A 8 20.00 -21.25 -15.66
CA ALA A 8 19.58 -19.87 -15.95
C ALA A 8 20.66 -19.16 -16.79
N ASP A 9 20.24 -18.45 -17.84
CA ASP A 9 21.14 -17.64 -18.66
C ASP A 9 21.70 -16.46 -17.84
N PRO A 10 23.03 -16.39 -17.61
CA PRO A 10 23.65 -15.32 -16.82
C PRO A 10 23.35 -13.91 -17.33
N SER A 11 23.12 -13.73 -18.63
CA SER A 11 22.82 -12.42 -19.21
C SER A 11 21.44 -11.88 -18.81
N THR A 12 20.53 -12.78 -18.42
CA THR A 12 19.16 -12.46 -17.99
C THR A 12 19.05 -12.19 -16.49
N ILE A 13 20.04 -12.63 -15.69
CA ILE A 13 20.03 -12.48 -14.24
C ILE A 13 20.21 -11.00 -13.89
N LYS A 14 19.27 -10.47 -13.11
CA LYS A 14 19.31 -9.10 -12.59
C LYS A 14 19.41 -9.14 -11.07
N LEU A 15 20.28 -8.30 -10.53
CA LEU A 15 20.38 -8.08 -9.09
C LEU A 15 19.77 -6.72 -8.75
N TRP A 16 18.62 -6.75 -8.06
CA TRP A 16 17.89 -5.54 -7.68
C TRP A 16 18.14 -5.24 -6.21
N LYS A 17 18.59 -4.01 -5.92
CA LYS A 17 18.69 -3.53 -4.54
C LYS A 17 17.29 -3.23 -4.01
N LEU A 18 17.00 -3.76 -2.83
CA LEU A 18 15.76 -3.48 -2.12
C LEU A 18 15.97 -2.24 -1.24
N PHE A 19 15.09 -1.25 -1.38
CA PHE A 19 15.14 -0.01 -0.62
C PHE A 19 13.85 0.15 0.18
N ASP A 20 13.99 0.46 1.46
CA ASP A 20 12.88 0.89 2.32
C ASP A 20 12.85 2.42 2.44
N ARG A 21 11.66 2.97 2.70
CA ARG A 21 11.39 4.39 2.89
C ARG A 21 10.50 4.58 4.10
N ARG A 22 10.80 5.58 4.92
CA ARG A 22 9.87 6.00 5.99
C ARG A 22 8.52 6.39 5.39
N VAL A 23 7.46 6.13 6.15
CA VAL A 23 6.08 6.51 5.80
C VAL A 23 6.01 8.03 5.59
N LEU A 24 5.38 8.46 4.50
CA LEU A 24 5.13 9.87 4.20
C LEU A 24 4.04 10.42 5.11
N LYS A 25 4.18 11.66 5.60
CA LYS A 25 3.17 12.29 6.47
C LYS A 25 1.82 12.53 5.79
N THR A 26 1.83 12.71 4.47
CA THR A 26 0.63 12.91 3.63
C THR A 26 0.96 12.43 2.22
N TRP A 27 -0.07 11.97 1.50
CA TRP A 27 0.02 11.64 0.08
C TRP A 27 -0.60 12.72 -0.80
N VAL A 28 -1.28 13.70 -0.19
CA VAL A 28 -2.06 14.73 -0.90
C VAL A 28 -1.40 16.09 -0.73
N ASN A 29 -1.30 16.83 -1.83
CA ASN A 29 -0.92 18.23 -1.85
C ASN A 29 -1.73 18.98 -2.92
N GLY A 30 -2.68 19.80 -2.48
CA GLY A 30 -3.63 20.45 -3.37
C GLY A 30 -4.43 19.41 -4.19
N TYR A 31 -4.45 19.60 -5.51
CA TYR A 31 -5.15 18.72 -6.46
C TYR A 31 -4.33 17.51 -6.92
N ALA A 32 -3.21 17.20 -6.26
CA ALA A 32 -2.36 16.06 -6.57
C ALA A 32 -2.33 15.05 -5.41
N ALA A 33 -2.33 13.76 -5.75
CA ALA A 33 -2.19 12.67 -4.80
C ALA A 33 -1.20 11.61 -5.30
N LEU A 34 -0.44 11.03 -4.38
CA LEU A 34 0.41 9.87 -4.61
C LEU A 34 -0.40 8.58 -4.37
N LEU A 35 -0.07 7.52 -5.10
CA LEU A 35 -0.60 6.17 -4.93
C LEU A 35 0.45 5.11 -5.26
N GLY A 36 0.22 3.85 -4.85
CA GLY A 36 1.17 2.75 -5.08
C GLY A 36 2.56 3.02 -4.51
N ASP A 37 3.61 2.52 -5.16
CA ASP A 37 5.00 2.66 -4.71
C ASP A 37 5.47 4.11 -4.53
N ALA A 38 4.83 5.08 -5.18
CA ALA A 38 5.13 6.49 -4.99
C ALA A 38 4.69 7.01 -3.61
N ALA A 39 3.62 6.43 -3.05
CA ALA A 39 3.08 6.76 -1.73
C ALA A 39 3.60 5.82 -0.63
N HIS A 40 3.71 4.53 -0.94
CA HIS A 40 3.96 3.46 0.03
C HIS A 40 4.75 2.30 -0.61
N PRO A 41 6.07 2.45 -0.84
CA PRO A 41 6.87 1.37 -1.42
C PRO A 41 7.02 0.18 -0.46
N PHE A 42 6.87 -1.04 -0.96
CA PHE A 42 6.95 -2.28 -0.17
C PHE A 42 8.24 -3.05 -0.42
N LEU A 43 8.74 -3.72 0.62
CA LEU A 43 9.65 -4.84 0.42
C LEU A 43 8.86 -6.03 -0.19
N PRO A 44 9.47 -6.87 -1.04
CA PRO A 44 8.74 -7.85 -1.85
C PRO A 44 8.32 -9.13 -1.11
N HIS A 45 8.34 -9.15 0.23
CA HIS A 45 8.14 -10.37 1.02
C HIS A 45 6.69 -10.83 1.12
N GLN A 46 5.72 -9.93 0.91
CA GLN A 46 4.29 -10.25 1.02
C GLN A 46 3.53 -10.27 -0.31
N GLY A 47 4.15 -9.82 -1.41
CA GLY A 47 3.46 -9.69 -2.70
C GLY A 47 2.33 -8.64 -2.72
N GLN A 48 2.17 -7.83 -1.66
CA GLN A 48 1.03 -6.93 -1.51
C GLN A 48 1.20 -5.53 -2.12
N GLY A 49 2.40 -5.12 -2.54
CA GLY A 49 2.61 -3.78 -3.11
C GLY A 49 1.69 -3.49 -4.31
N GLY A 50 1.63 -4.42 -5.26
CA GLY A 50 0.72 -4.32 -6.40
C GLY A 50 -0.76 -4.36 -6.01
N ALA A 51 -1.14 -5.21 -5.06
CA ALA A 51 -2.51 -5.28 -4.56
C ALA A 51 -2.95 -3.97 -3.89
N GLN A 52 -2.08 -3.35 -3.07
CA GLN A 52 -2.35 -2.06 -2.43
C GLN A 52 -2.47 -0.92 -3.45
N ALA A 53 -1.68 -0.92 -4.53
CA ALA A 53 -1.83 0.03 -5.63
C ALA A 53 -3.18 -0.13 -6.36
N ILE A 54 -3.67 -1.37 -6.54
CA ILE A 54 -4.99 -1.63 -7.12
C ILE A 54 -6.11 -1.16 -6.17
N GLU A 55 -5.97 -1.40 -4.86
CA GLU A 55 -6.91 -0.90 -3.85
C GLU A 55 -6.97 0.64 -3.85
N ASP A 56 -5.84 1.33 -4.04
CA ASP A 56 -5.82 2.79 -4.18
C ASP A 56 -6.62 3.26 -5.38
N ALA A 57 -6.43 2.61 -6.54
CA ALA A 57 -7.18 2.92 -7.75
C ALA A 57 -8.69 2.67 -7.57
N ALA A 58 -9.06 1.57 -6.89
CA ALA A 58 -10.45 1.27 -6.58
C ALA A 58 -11.09 2.31 -5.65
N ALA A 59 -10.36 2.75 -4.61
CA ALA A 59 -10.82 3.80 -3.70
C ALA A 59 -10.98 5.15 -4.41
N LEU A 60 -10.00 5.55 -5.25
CA LEU A 60 -10.13 6.77 -6.06
C LEU A 60 -11.32 6.68 -7.03
N GLY A 61 -11.54 5.52 -7.68
CA GLY A 61 -12.70 5.31 -8.54
C GLY A 61 -14.04 5.43 -7.81
N ALA A 62 -14.12 4.93 -6.56
CA ALA A 62 -15.29 5.12 -5.69
C ALA A 62 -15.50 6.59 -5.30
N LEU A 63 -14.41 7.30 -5.02
CA LEU A 63 -14.42 8.67 -4.53
C LEU A 63 -14.59 9.71 -5.64
N PHE A 64 -14.35 9.37 -6.91
CA PHE A 64 -14.49 10.27 -8.07
C PHE A 64 -15.45 9.69 -9.12
N PRO A 65 -16.74 9.49 -8.80
CA PRO A 65 -17.73 9.07 -9.78
C PRO A 65 -17.94 10.15 -10.86
N MET A 66 -18.51 9.76 -11.99
CA MET A 66 -18.90 10.71 -13.05
C MET A 66 -19.78 11.83 -12.49
N GLY A 67 -19.54 13.06 -12.96
CA GLY A 67 -20.21 14.26 -12.44
C GLY A 67 -19.55 14.86 -11.19
N THR A 68 -18.43 14.33 -10.72
CA THR A 68 -17.63 14.96 -9.67
C THR A 68 -17.23 16.38 -10.08
N ARG A 69 -17.60 17.37 -9.27
CA ARG A 69 -17.28 18.77 -9.52
C ARG A 69 -15.86 19.10 -9.08
N LYS A 70 -15.26 20.11 -9.72
CA LYS A 70 -13.87 20.52 -9.46
C LYS A 70 -13.66 20.98 -8.02
N GLU A 71 -14.64 21.68 -7.47
CA GLU A 71 -14.64 22.17 -6.09
C GLU A 71 -14.61 21.04 -5.05
N ASP A 72 -15.06 19.83 -5.40
CA ASP A 72 -15.05 18.67 -4.51
C ASP A 72 -13.73 17.91 -4.50
N VAL A 73 -12.78 18.22 -5.41
CA VAL A 73 -11.57 17.40 -5.61
C VAL A 73 -10.71 17.34 -4.36
N GLN A 74 -10.42 18.47 -3.71
CA GLN A 74 -9.59 18.49 -2.50
C GLN A 74 -10.18 17.59 -1.40
N ARG A 75 -11.46 17.78 -1.11
CA ARG A 75 -12.19 16.98 -0.10
C ARG A 75 -12.18 15.49 -0.44
N ARG A 76 -12.31 15.14 -1.72
CA ARG A 76 -12.26 13.74 -2.18
C ARG A 76 -10.86 13.13 -2.08
N LEU A 77 -9.80 13.91 -2.29
CA LEU A 77 -8.43 13.46 -2.03
C LEU A 77 -8.17 13.28 -0.52
N ASP A 78 -8.74 14.14 0.33
CA ASP A 78 -8.67 13.96 1.79
C ASP A 78 -9.42 12.70 2.23
N ALA A 79 -10.56 12.38 1.59
CA ALA A 79 -11.27 11.12 1.80
C ALA A 79 -10.47 9.91 1.33
N TYR A 80 -9.72 10.03 0.22
CA TYR A 80 -8.80 8.99 -0.24
C TYR A 80 -7.70 8.72 0.78
N MET A 81 -7.11 9.78 1.35
CA MET A 81 -6.14 9.67 2.44
C MET A 81 -6.73 8.86 3.62
N LYS A 82 -7.93 9.21 4.06
CA LYS A 82 -8.62 8.49 5.15
C LYS A 82 -8.90 7.02 4.84
N ALA A 83 -9.27 6.72 3.59
CA ALA A 83 -9.64 5.37 3.18
C ALA A 83 -8.43 4.43 3.06
N ARG A 84 -7.23 4.97 2.80
CA ARG A 84 -6.08 4.18 2.34
C ARG A 84 -4.83 4.30 3.19
N TYR A 85 -4.60 5.43 3.86
CA TYR A 85 -3.35 5.69 4.56
C TYR A 85 -3.03 4.66 5.63
N ASP A 86 -3.94 4.47 6.59
CA ASP A 86 -3.73 3.57 7.71
C ASP A 86 -3.60 2.13 7.23
N ARG A 87 -4.42 1.73 6.24
CA ARG A 87 -4.38 0.39 5.67
C ARG A 87 -3.08 0.10 4.94
N ALA A 88 -2.68 0.94 3.98
CA ALA A 88 -1.45 0.69 3.22
C ALA A 88 -0.22 0.77 4.12
N THR A 89 -0.20 1.71 5.09
CA THR A 89 0.90 1.84 6.05
C THR A 89 1.01 0.61 6.95
N MET A 90 -0.12 0.07 7.42
CA MET A 90 -0.16 -1.17 8.19
C MET A 90 0.40 -2.35 7.37
N VAL A 91 -0.05 -2.55 6.13
CA VAL A 91 0.45 -3.65 5.29
C VAL A 91 1.94 -3.45 4.97
N GLN A 92 2.38 -2.20 4.75
CA GLN A 92 3.78 -1.88 4.48
C GLN A 92 4.65 -2.28 5.66
N ASP A 93 4.17 -1.98 6.85
CA ASP A 93 4.83 -2.33 8.09
C ASP A 93 4.92 -3.84 8.31
N PHE A 94 3.85 -4.59 8.03
CA PHE A 94 3.91 -6.05 8.06
C PHE A 94 4.93 -6.62 7.07
N SER A 95 5.05 -6.02 5.88
CA SER A 95 6.08 -6.43 4.92
C SER A 95 7.50 -6.19 5.43
N ARG A 96 7.72 -5.10 6.20
CA ARG A 96 8.97 -4.86 6.92
C ARG A 96 9.23 -5.93 7.96
N GLN A 97 8.26 -6.22 8.83
CA GLN A 97 8.40 -7.24 9.87
C GLN A 97 8.75 -8.63 9.29
N MET A 98 8.21 -8.97 8.11
CA MET A 98 8.55 -10.21 7.40
C MET A 98 9.93 -10.20 6.73
N ALA A 99 10.42 -9.03 6.32
CA ALA A 99 11.76 -8.86 5.75
C ALA A 99 12.86 -9.03 6.80
N PHE A 100 12.58 -8.52 8.00
CA PHE A 100 13.56 -8.25 9.02
C PHE A 100 13.64 -9.40 10.04
N GLN A 101 14.55 -10.33 9.81
CA GLN A 101 15.32 -10.93 10.90
C GLN A 101 16.41 -9.93 11.37
N THR A 102 16.04 -8.69 11.71
CA THR A 102 16.99 -7.65 12.11
C THR A 102 16.68 -7.06 13.47
N ASP A 103 17.72 -6.47 14.05
CA ASP A 103 17.79 -5.92 15.40
C ASP A 103 16.70 -4.89 15.70
N GLU A 104 16.21 -4.84 16.95
CA GLU A 104 15.10 -3.97 17.41
C GLU A 104 15.28 -2.49 17.05
N GLN A 105 16.52 -2.01 17.01
CA GLN A 105 16.88 -0.62 16.71
C GLN A 105 16.65 -0.19 15.25
N ASP A 106 16.57 -1.15 14.32
CA ASP A 106 16.30 -0.88 12.90
C ASP A 106 14.79 -0.96 12.58
N LYS A 107 13.97 -1.33 13.57
CA LYS A 107 12.51 -1.40 13.43
C LYS A 107 11.92 0.00 13.37
N VAL A 108 11.25 0.33 12.27
CA VAL A 108 10.53 1.59 12.11
C VAL A 108 9.04 1.30 11.98
N GLY A 109 8.36 1.23 13.12
CA GLY A 109 6.91 1.05 13.20
C GLY A 109 6.45 -0.40 13.32
N GLY A 110 5.17 -0.55 13.71
CA GLY A 110 4.42 -1.80 13.61
C GLY A 110 3.66 -2.27 14.83
N PHE A 111 2.37 -2.52 14.64
CA PHE A 111 1.61 -3.33 15.60
C PHE A 111 1.87 -4.81 15.30
N SER A 112 2.23 -5.58 16.31
CA SER A 112 2.26 -7.04 16.22
C SER A 112 0.82 -7.57 16.13
N MET A 113 0.43 -8.11 14.98
CA MET A 113 -0.84 -8.82 14.78
C MET A 113 -0.54 -10.28 14.47
N ASN A 114 -1.40 -11.20 14.93
CA ASN A 114 -1.23 -12.62 14.62
C ASN A 114 -1.40 -12.85 13.10
N PRO A 115 -0.60 -13.73 12.46
CA PRO A 115 -0.71 -14.07 11.04
C PRO A 115 -2.14 -14.34 10.53
N MET A 116 -3.00 -14.97 11.34
CA MET A 116 -4.38 -15.28 10.95
C MET A 116 -5.26 -14.03 10.85
N GLU A 117 -5.11 -13.10 11.79
CA GLU A 117 -5.81 -11.82 11.78
C GLU A 117 -5.34 -10.95 10.61
N PHE A 118 -4.02 -10.89 10.39
CA PHE A 118 -3.44 -10.21 9.23
C PHE A 118 -4.01 -10.78 7.94
N SER A 119 -4.01 -12.11 7.75
CA SER A 119 -4.56 -12.75 6.55
C SER A 119 -6.03 -12.39 6.32
N LYS A 120 -6.87 -12.44 7.36
CA LYS A 120 -8.29 -12.05 7.26
C LYS A 120 -8.44 -10.59 6.85
N MET A 121 -7.72 -9.68 7.51
CA MET A 121 -7.77 -8.25 7.18
C MET A 121 -7.25 -7.95 5.78
N ASN A 122 -6.21 -8.67 5.35
CA ASN A 122 -5.55 -8.42 4.08
C ASN A 122 -6.44 -8.84 2.91
N PHE A 123 -7.05 -10.03 2.96
CA PHE A 123 -7.78 -10.61 1.83
C PHE A 123 -9.30 -10.36 1.81
N ASN A 124 -9.92 -9.98 2.94
CA ASN A 124 -11.38 -9.76 2.99
C ASN A 124 -11.79 -8.29 2.80
N HIS A 125 -10.86 -7.39 2.49
CA HIS A 125 -11.16 -5.98 2.36
C HIS A 125 -11.66 -5.62 0.96
N ASN A 126 -12.73 -4.83 0.89
CA ASN A 126 -13.23 -4.23 -0.34
C ASN A 126 -12.98 -2.72 -0.33
N ALA A 127 -11.89 -2.29 -0.99
CA ALA A 127 -11.47 -0.89 -1.00
C ALA A 127 -12.50 0.06 -1.63
N TYR A 128 -13.23 -0.40 -2.66
CA TYR A 128 -14.27 0.40 -3.31
C TYR A 128 -15.45 0.67 -2.37
N VAL A 129 -15.98 -0.38 -1.73
CA VAL A 129 -17.10 -0.25 -0.78
C VAL A 129 -16.69 0.62 0.41
N HIS A 130 -15.53 0.36 0.99
CA HIS A 130 -15.02 1.12 2.13
C HIS A 130 -14.88 2.62 1.80
N ALA A 131 -14.31 2.96 0.64
CA ALA A 131 -14.17 4.34 0.21
C ALA A 131 -15.54 5.02 -0.05
N ARG A 132 -16.53 4.28 -0.57
CA ARG A 132 -17.90 4.79 -0.71
C ARG A 132 -18.58 5.06 0.62
N GLU A 133 -18.38 4.22 1.63
CA GLU A 133 -18.89 4.45 2.97
C GLU A 133 -18.32 5.74 3.57
N ILE A 134 -17.01 5.96 3.43
CA ILE A 134 -16.35 7.20 3.85
C ILE A 134 -16.92 8.42 3.12
N LEU A 135 -17.20 8.31 1.81
CA LEU A 135 -17.80 9.39 1.05
C LEU A 135 -19.20 9.74 1.57
N ASN A 136 -20.02 8.73 1.86
CA ASN A 136 -21.39 8.90 2.35
C ASN A 136 -21.44 9.53 3.75
N GLN A 137 -20.43 9.29 4.59
CA GLN A 137 -20.32 9.90 5.92
C GLN A 137 -19.89 11.38 5.89
N GLN A 138 -19.47 11.88 4.72
CA GLN A 138 -19.02 13.27 4.52
C GLN A 138 -20.02 14.11 3.70
N LEU A 139 -21.18 13.55 3.38
CA LEU A 139 -22.34 14.21 2.79
C LEU A 139 -23.39 14.46 3.88
#